data_AF-A0A2S2Q6X5-F1
#
_entry.id   AF-A0A2S2Q6X5-F1
#
_cell.length_a   1.000
_cell.length_b   1.000
_cell.length_c   1.000
_cell.angle_alpha   90.00
_cell.angle_beta   90.00
_cell.angle_gamma   90.00
#
_symmetry.space_group_name_H-M   'P 1'
#
loop_
_entity.id
_entity.type
_entity.pdbx_description
1 polymer ?
#
loop_
_entity_poly.entity_id
_entity_poly.type
_entity_poly.pdbx_seq_one_letter_code
_entity_poly.pdbx_strand_id
1 'polypeptide(L)'
;MDDVKTIVRSILVSYPGNCTISQLLDDYVALEGQHLPYKKLGFNNVLDVIKNMNDILKVPPHPSLNSFVKLVIDEKTLHLRQLVMNQKVNKKKKRYPRKYCPGLRENVALNNSYVNSNNYENHTNECNAFRGYDFVKKMEPVHSKKKGYVTNQLQKSIENLCKNVQILHMKYFLLIH
;
A
#
# COMPACT_ATOMS: atom_id res chain seq x y z
N MET A 1 -28.39 -21.41 -4.58
CA MET A 1 -26.99 -21.30 -4.08
C MET A 1 -26.29 -20.09 -4.70
N ASP A 2 -26.88 -19.51 -5.73
CA ASP A 2 -26.26 -18.53 -6.63
C ASP A 2 -25.99 -17.18 -5.96
N ASP A 3 -26.81 -16.80 -4.98
CA ASP A 3 -26.58 -15.58 -4.18
C ASP A 3 -25.27 -15.68 -3.37
N VAL A 4 -25.10 -16.78 -2.64
CA VAL A 4 -23.88 -17.05 -1.85
C VAL A 4 -22.65 -17.08 -2.76
N LYS A 5 -22.77 -17.73 -3.91
CA LYS A 5 -21.73 -17.78 -4.94
C LYS A 5 -21.35 -16.39 -5.43
N THR A 6 -22.34 -15.53 -5.68
CA THR A 6 -22.13 -14.15 -6.13
C THR A 6 -21.39 -13.31 -5.09
N ILE A 7 -21.78 -13.43 -3.81
CA ILE A 7 -21.12 -12.74 -2.69
C ILE A 7 -19.68 -13.22 -2.55
N VAL A 8 -19.46 -14.53 -2.49
CA VAL A 8 -18.10 -15.12 -2.41
C VAL A 8 -17.23 -14.67 -3.57
N ARG A 9 -17.79 -14.61 -4.78
CA ARG A 9 -17.09 -14.12 -5.96
C ARG A 9 -16.71 -12.65 -5.82
N SER A 10 -17.61 -11.81 -5.30
CA SER A 10 -17.35 -10.39 -5.05
C SER A 10 -16.20 -10.17 -4.06
N ILE A 11 -16.17 -10.95 -2.98
CA ILE A 11 -15.09 -10.94 -1.99
C ILE A 11 -13.77 -11.29 -2.70
N LEU A 12 -13.72 -12.45 -3.37
CA LEU A 12 -12.49 -12.92 -4.00
C LEU A 12 -11.97 -11.98 -5.09
N VAL A 13 -12.85 -11.33 -5.87
CA VAL A 13 -12.43 -10.33 -6.87
C VAL A 13 -11.77 -9.12 -6.22
N SER A 14 -12.26 -8.70 -5.05
CA SER A 14 -11.74 -7.54 -4.31
C SER A 14 -10.35 -7.76 -3.70
N TYR A 15 -9.91 -9.01 -3.54
CA TYR A 15 -8.60 -9.31 -2.97
C TYR A 15 -7.45 -9.10 -3.97
N PRO A 16 -6.48 -8.20 -3.69
CA PRO A 16 -5.29 -7.99 -4.52
C PRO A 16 -4.24 -9.09 -4.39
N GLY A 17 -4.51 -10.16 -3.63
CA GLY A 17 -3.54 -11.22 -3.40
C GLY A 17 -4.19 -12.57 -3.12
N ASN A 18 -3.52 -13.37 -2.30
CA ASN A 18 -4.03 -14.63 -1.79
C ASN A 18 -5.04 -14.35 -0.66
N CYS A 19 -6.13 -15.09 -0.65
CA CYS A 19 -7.15 -15.06 0.38
C CYS A 19 -7.18 -16.43 1.07
N THR A 20 -7.18 -16.46 2.40
CA THR A 20 -7.37 -17.71 3.15
C THR A 20 -8.85 -18.01 3.34
N ILE A 21 -9.17 -19.27 3.62
CA ILE A 21 -10.56 -19.66 3.93
C ILE A 21 -11.10 -18.88 5.14
N SER A 22 -10.30 -18.71 6.20
CA SER A 22 -10.71 -17.92 7.37
C SER A 22 -11.07 -16.49 6.98
N GLN A 23 -10.21 -15.81 6.22
CA GLN A 23 -10.44 -14.44 5.77
C GLN A 23 -11.70 -14.33 4.91
N LEU A 24 -11.91 -15.28 4.00
CA LEU A 24 -13.12 -15.33 3.18
C LEU A 24 -14.39 -15.43 4.05
N LEU A 25 -14.35 -16.22 5.12
CA LEU A 25 -15.48 -16.39 6.03
C LEU A 25 -15.73 -15.14 6.88
N ASP A 26 -14.67 -14.53 7.38
CA ASP A 26 -14.76 -13.29 8.14
C ASP A 26 -15.35 -12.16 7.29
N ASP A 27 -14.91 -12.04 6.04
CA ASP A 27 -15.44 -11.06 5.10
C ASP A 27 -16.88 -11.36 4.65
N TYR A 28 -17.24 -12.64 4.55
CA TYR A 28 -18.63 -13.01 4.28
C TYR A 28 -19.54 -12.55 5.41
N VAL A 29 -19.13 -12.76 6.66
CA VAL A 29 -19.83 -12.25 7.85
C VAL A 29 -19.87 -10.73 7.83
N ALA A 30 -18.78 -10.07 7.43
CA ALA A 30 -18.76 -8.61 7.32
C ALA A 30 -19.78 -8.12 6.28
N LEU A 31 -19.84 -8.73 5.09
CA LEU A 31 -20.74 -8.27 4.02
C LEU A 31 -22.21 -8.59 4.29
N GLU A 32 -22.52 -9.79 4.77
CA GLU A 32 -23.91 -10.27 4.94
C GLU A 32 -24.44 -10.08 6.36
N GLY A 33 -23.58 -9.81 7.33
CA GLY A 33 -23.94 -9.75 8.76
C GLY A 33 -24.25 -11.11 9.38
N GLN A 34 -24.05 -12.21 8.65
CA GLN A 34 -24.34 -13.57 9.09
C GLN A 34 -23.27 -14.56 8.62
N HIS A 35 -23.10 -15.65 9.38
CA HIS A 35 -22.23 -16.74 8.96
C HIS A 35 -22.78 -17.47 7.73
N LEU A 36 -21.85 -18.04 6.95
CA LEU A 36 -22.18 -18.84 5.79
C LEU A 36 -23.20 -19.92 6.17
N PRO A 37 -24.38 -19.98 5.52
CA PRO A 37 -25.48 -20.84 5.98
C PRO A 37 -25.31 -22.30 5.51
N TYR A 38 -24.25 -22.98 5.96
CA TYR A 38 -23.91 -24.36 5.57
C TYR A 38 -25.04 -25.35 5.87
N LYS A 39 -25.70 -25.22 7.03
CA LYS A 39 -26.84 -26.07 7.42
C LYS A 39 -28.04 -25.91 6.49
N LYS A 40 -28.36 -24.67 6.09
CA LYS A 40 -29.47 -24.39 5.18
C LYS A 40 -29.20 -24.90 3.77
N LEU A 41 -27.92 -25.01 3.40
CA LEU A 41 -27.46 -25.54 2.12
C LEU A 41 -27.33 -27.07 2.11
N GLY A 42 -27.61 -27.75 3.23
CA GLY A 42 -27.54 -29.21 3.33
C GLY A 42 -26.13 -29.78 3.55
N PHE A 43 -25.19 -28.95 4.01
CA PHE A 43 -23.81 -29.36 4.30
C PHE A 43 -23.56 -29.49 5.81
N ASN A 44 -22.65 -30.39 6.16
CA ASN A 44 -22.24 -30.62 7.56
C ASN A 44 -21.21 -29.58 8.02
N ASN A 45 -20.36 -29.12 7.10
CA ASN A 45 -19.31 -28.17 7.38
C ASN A 45 -19.27 -27.03 6.35
N VAL A 46 -18.79 -25.87 6.78
CA VAL A 46 -18.50 -24.70 5.94
C VAL A 46 -17.46 -25.05 4.87
N LEU A 47 -16.45 -25.85 5.21
CA LEU A 47 -15.42 -26.28 4.27
C LEU A 47 -16.00 -27.09 3.11
N ASP A 48 -17.04 -27.89 3.36
CA ASP A 48 -17.71 -28.68 2.32
C ASP A 48 -18.46 -27.78 1.34
N VAL A 49 -19.10 -26.72 1.85
CA VAL A 49 -19.76 -25.70 1.02
C VAL A 49 -18.75 -25.05 0.07
N ILE A 50 -17.59 -24.65 0.60
CA ILE A 50 -16.52 -24.03 -0.19
C ILE A 50 -16.00 -25.05 -1.22
N LYS A 51 -15.75 -26.30 -0.82
CA LYS A 51 -15.29 -27.35 -1.75
C LYS A 51 -16.29 -27.62 -2.88
N ASN A 52 -17.58 -27.48 -2.61
CA ASN A 52 -18.65 -27.63 -3.60
C ASN A 52 -18.73 -26.45 -4.61
N MET A 53 -18.18 -25.28 -4.28
CA MET A 53 -18.11 -24.11 -5.17
C MET A 53 -16.90 -24.17 -6.13
N ASN A 54 -16.64 -25.32 -6.73
CA ASN A 54 -15.50 -25.52 -7.63
C ASN A 54 -15.57 -24.70 -8.94
N ASP A 55 -16.75 -24.18 -9.26
CA ASP A 55 -17.03 -23.30 -10.40
C ASP A 55 -16.37 -21.92 -10.24
N ILE A 56 -16.38 -21.39 -9.02
CA ILE A 56 -15.90 -20.04 -8.73
C ILE A 56 -14.54 -20.07 -8.05
N LEU A 57 -14.22 -21.13 -7.31
CA LEU A 57 -13.01 -21.17 -6.51
C LEU A 57 -12.28 -22.51 -6.57
N LYS A 58 -10.96 -22.42 -6.62
CA LYS A 58 -10.04 -23.55 -6.58
C LYS A 58 -9.47 -23.66 -5.17
N VAL A 59 -9.66 -24.83 -4.60
CA VAL A 59 -9.29 -25.18 -3.23
C VAL A 59 -8.33 -26.37 -3.28
N PRO A 60 -7.31 -26.44 -2.40
CA PRO A 60 -6.46 -27.63 -2.28
C PRO A 60 -7.26 -28.88 -1.87
N PRO A 61 -6.76 -30.09 -2.17
CA PRO A 61 -7.46 -31.35 -1.90
C PRO A 61 -7.76 -31.59 -0.41
N HIS A 62 -6.92 -31.09 0.49
CA HIS A 62 -7.13 -31.09 1.93
C HIS A 62 -7.25 -29.65 2.46
N PRO A 63 -8.45 -29.04 2.41
CA PRO A 63 -8.65 -27.67 2.87
C PRO A 63 -8.64 -27.58 4.39
N SER A 64 -7.82 -26.66 4.89
CA SER A 64 -7.85 -26.13 6.25
C SER A 64 -8.25 -24.66 6.24
N LEU A 65 -8.64 -24.09 7.38
CA LEU A 65 -9.01 -22.67 7.46
C LEU A 65 -7.88 -21.71 6.99
N ASN A 66 -6.63 -22.14 7.13
CA ASN A 66 -5.45 -21.38 6.69
C ASN A 66 -5.06 -21.65 5.24
N SER A 67 -5.77 -22.54 4.55
CA SER A 67 -5.51 -22.83 3.15
C SER A 67 -5.87 -21.64 2.27
N PHE A 68 -5.04 -21.40 1.26
CA PHE A 68 -5.28 -20.37 0.28
C PHE A 68 -6.32 -20.81 -0.75
N VAL A 69 -7.26 -19.93 -1.04
CA VAL A 69 -8.27 -20.10 -2.08
C VAL A 69 -7.91 -19.24 -3.28
N LYS A 70 -8.10 -19.78 -4.48
CA LYS A 70 -7.89 -19.04 -5.73
C LYS A 70 -9.22 -18.86 -6.45
N LEU A 71 -9.47 -17.64 -6.92
CA LEU A 71 -10.61 -17.34 -7.79
C LEU A 71 -10.40 -17.98 -9.17
N VAL A 72 -11.45 -18.62 -9.70
CA VAL A 72 -11.56 -18.97 -11.11
C VAL A 72 -11.91 -17.69 -11.88
N ILE A 73 -11.01 -17.28 -12.76
CA ILE A 73 -11.13 -16.03 -13.50
C ILE A 73 -11.90 -16.29 -14.80
N ASP A 74 -13.04 -15.61 -14.95
CA ASP A 74 -13.78 -15.53 -16.20
C ASP A 74 -13.36 -14.26 -16.96
N GLU A 75 -13.60 -14.21 -18.28
CA GLU A 75 -13.32 -13.04 -19.13
C GLU A 75 -13.89 -11.73 -18.55
N LYS A 76 -15.12 -11.79 -18.03
CA LYS A 76 -15.81 -10.64 -17.40
C LYS A 76 -15.12 -10.18 -16.11
N THR A 77 -14.51 -11.08 -15.36
CA THR A 77 -13.84 -10.75 -14.09
C THR A 77 -12.35 -10.47 -14.23
N LEU A 78 -11.76 -10.79 -15.38
CA LEU A 78 -10.33 -10.66 -15.65
C LEU A 78 -9.86 -9.21 -15.56
N HIS A 79 -10.57 -8.31 -16.23
CA HIS A 79 -10.20 -6.88 -16.23
C HIS A 79 -10.29 -6.28 -14.82
N LEU A 80 -11.32 -6.62 -14.03
CA LEU A 80 -11.46 -6.21 -12.64
C LEU A 80 -10.31 -6.75 -11.80
N ARG A 81 -9.98 -8.03 -11.96
CA ARG A 81 -8.86 -8.66 -11.25
C ARG A 81 -7.54 -7.96 -11.55
N GLN A 82 -7.26 -7.64 -12.82
CA GLN A 82 -6.06 -6.89 -13.19
C GLN A 82 -6.01 -5.50 -12.55
N LEU A 83 -7.13 -4.78 -12.52
CA LEU A 83 -7.21 -3.48 -11.86
C LEU A 83 -6.93 -3.59 -10.36
N VAL A 84 -7.50 -4.60 -9.69
CA VAL A 84 -7.30 -4.84 -8.26
C VAL A 84 -5.84 -5.23 -7.97
N MET A 85 -5.23 -6.09 -8.78
CA MET A 85 -3.82 -6.48 -8.64
C MET A 85 -2.84 -5.30 -8.77
N ASN A 86 -3.18 -4.35 -9.64
CA ASN A 86 -2.34 -3.19 -9.92
C ASN A 86 -2.58 -2.02 -8.95
N GLN A 87 -3.41 -2.20 -7.92
CA GLN A 87 -3.64 -1.18 -6.91
C GLN A 87 -2.34 -0.85 -6.18
N LYS A 88 -2.04 0.46 -6.06
CA LYS A 88 -0.85 0.92 -5.36
C LYS A 88 -1.00 0.61 -3.87
N VAL A 89 -0.14 -0.28 -3.38
CA VAL A 89 0.02 -0.47 -1.94
C VAL A 89 0.65 0.80 -1.37
N ASN A 90 -0.06 1.51 -0.50
CA ASN A 90 0.46 2.68 0.20
C ASN A 90 1.56 2.25 1.17
N LYS A 91 2.78 2.07 0.67
CA LYS A 91 3.95 1.80 1.50
C LYS A 91 4.25 3.07 2.30
N LYS A 92 4.11 3.00 3.63
CA LYS A 92 4.54 4.09 4.52
C LYS A 92 6.02 4.36 4.23
N LYS A 93 6.35 5.56 3.75
CA LYS A 93 7.75 5.96 3.51
C LYS A 93 8.48 5.88 4.84
N LYS A 94 9.50 5.02 4.94
CA LYS A 94 10.41 5.00 6.09
C LYS A 94 11.08 6.37 6.15
N ARG A 95 10.78 7.16 7.19
CA ARG A 95 11.51 8.39 7.48
C ARG A 95 12.89 7.97 7.96
N TYR A 96 13.89 8.03 7.08
CA TYR A 96 15.27 7.95 7.53
C TYR A 96 15.51 9.16 8.45
N PRO A 97 16.09 8.97 9.65
CA PRO A 97 16.45 10.10 10.48
C PRO A 97 17.41 10.98 9.68
N ARG A 98 17.10 12.29 9.57
CA ARG A 98 18.09 13.24 9.05
C ARG A 98 19.28 13.16 9.99
N LYS A 99 20.46 12.78 9.47
CA LYS A 99 21.72 12.95 10.20
C LYS A 99 21.81 14.43 10.56
N TYR A 100 21.82 14.73 11.86
CA TYR A 100 22.02 16.07 12.35
C TYR A 100 23.46 16.47 12.00
N CYS A 101 23.61 17.46 11.12
CA CYS A 101 24.89 18.14 10.92
C CYS A 101 24.87 19.37 11.84
N PRO A 102 25.68 19.42 12.91
CA PRO A 102 25.85 20.64 13.69
C PRO A 102 26.66 21.63 12.85
N GLY A 103 25.98 22.41 12.02
CA GLY A 103 26.54 23.61 11.39
C GLY A 103 26.47 24.76 12.39
N LEU A 104 27.64 25.17 12.87
CA LEU A 104 28.00 26.47 13.46
C LEU A 104 26.83 27.40 13.80
N ARG A 105 26.38 27.36 15.06
CA ARG A 105 25.49 28.39 15.63
C ARG A 105 26.36 29.34 16.44
N GLU A 106 26.70 30.46 15.82
CA GLU A 106 27.20 31.68 16.46
C GLU A 106 26.23 32.18 17.55
N ASN A 107 26.75 33.03 18.45
CA ASN A 107 26.14 33.80 19.57
C ASN A 107 26.76 33.36 20.92
N VAL A 108 27.36 34.19 21.80
CA VAL A 108 27.21 35.62 22.14
C VAL A 108 28.47 36.07 22.94
N ALA A 109 28.98 37.30 22.74
CA ALA A 109 29.43 38.20 23.81
C ALA A 109 29.95 39.53 23.24
N LEU A 110 29.31 40.63 23.63
CA LEU A 110 29.83 41.98 23.47
C LEU A 110 30.90 42.27 24.54
N ASN A 111 31.85 43.11 24.15
CA ASN A 111 32.82 43.90 24.94
C ASN A 111 34.20 43.26 25.18
N ASN A 112 35.19 43.69 24.39
CA ASN A 112 36.25 44.54 24.95
C ASN A 112 37.03 45.31 23.88
N SER A 113 37.38 46.53 24.30
CA SER A 113 38.16 47.56 23.62
C SER A 113 39.57 47.08 23.24
N TYR A 114 40.03 47.49 22.06
CA TYR A 114 41.42 47.80 21.67
C TYR A 114 42.55 46.96 22.30
N VAL A 115 43.02 45.89 21.60
CA VAL A 115 44.45 45.52 21.55
C VAL A 115 44.78 44.91 20.19
N ASN A 116 45.63 45.62 19.45
CA ASN A 116 46.45 45.13 18.33
C ASN A 116 47.56 44.20 18.88
N SER A 117 47.75 43.01 18.31
CA SER A 117 49.10 42.40 18.19
C SER A 117 49.11 41.17 17.29
N ASN A 118 50.18 41.08 16.49
CA ASN A 118 50.56 39.99 15.59
C ASN A 118 51.03 38.71 16.33
N ASN A 119 51.23 37.65 15.53
CA ASN A 119 51.90 36.34 15.78
C ASN A 119 51.02 35.28 16.46
N TYR A 120 50.99 34.01 16.05
CA TYR A 120 52.09 33.09 15.68
C TYR A 120 51.60 32.09 14.59
N GLU A 121 52.37 31.89 13.53
CA GLU A 121 53.25 30.72 13.30
C GLU A 121 52.57 29.33 13.31
N ASN A 122 52.61 28.73 12.11
CA ASN A 122 52.98 27.34 11.81
C ASN A 122 52.25 26.20 12.54
N HIS A 123 51.33 25.54 11.81
CA HIS A 123 51.40 24.08 11.69
C HIS A 123 50.97 23.64 10.29
N THR A 124 51.96 23.32 9.47
CA THR A 124 51.81 22.45 8.32
C THR A 124 51.41 21.06 8.80
N ASN A 125 50.30 20.53 8.30
CA ASN A 125 50.08 19.10 8.15
C ASN A 125 49.43 18.87 6.79
N GLU A 126 50.30 18.85 5.80
CA GLU A 126 50.29 17.95 4.65
C GLU A 126 49.02 17.09 4.45
N CYS A 127 48.14 17.53 3.56
CA CYS A 127 47.54 16.61 2.60
C CYS A 127 47.75 17.20 1.20
N ASN A 128 48.85 16.74 0.60
CA ASN A 128 49.23 17.04 -0.76
C ASN A 128 48.08 16.75 -1.72
N ALA A 129 47.94 17.67 -2.67
CA ALA A 129 47.08 17.61 -3.83
C ALA A 129 47.13 16.24 -4.55
N PHE A 130 46.12 15.93 -5.36
CA PHE A 130 46.30 15.78 -6.82
C PHE A 130 44.99 15.32 -7.50
N ARG A 131 44.60 16.09 -8.53
CA ARG A 131 43.83 15.68 -9.72
C ARG A 131 42.38 15.23 -9.57
N GLY A 132 41.49 16.14 -9.95
CA GLY A 132 40.12 15.80 -10.36
C GLY A 132 39.34 16.97 -10.96
N TYR A 133 39.99 17.90 -11.65
CA TYR A 133 39.27 18.86 -12.50
C TYR A 133 38.94 18.16 -13.82
N ASP A 134 37.90 17.34 -13.83
CA ASP A 134 37.33 16.80 -15.05
C ASP A 134 35.96 17.44 -15.29
N PHE A 135 36.00 18.47 -16.14
CA PHE A 135 34.94 18.97 -17.02
C PHE A 135 33.51 19.01 -16.47
N VAL A 136 33.03 20.23 -16.19
CA VAL A 136 31.59 20.53 -16.19
C VAL A 136 31.04 20.20 -17.58
N LYS A 137 30.57 18.97 -17.77
CA LYS A 137 29.68 18.62 -18.88
C LYS A 137 28.41 19.43 -18.65
N LYS A 138 28.21 20.50 -19.42
CA LYS A 138 26.90 21.18 -19.48
C LYS A 138 25.88 20.12 -19.87
N MET A 139 25.17 19.60 -18.89
CA MET A 139 24.03 18.74 -19.13
C MET A 139 22.93 19.63 -19.70
N GLU A 140 22.64 19.44 -20.99
CA GLU A 140 21.36 19.84 -21.59
C GLU A 140 20.21 19.39 -20.67
N PRO A 141 19.17 20.22 -20.45
CA PRO A 141 18.12 19.91 -19.50
C PRO A 141 17.40 18.63 -19.94
N VAL A 142 17.54 17.59 -19.13
CA VAL A 142 16.83 16.32 -19.25
C VAL A 142 15.35 16.63 -19.39
N HIS A 143 14.76 16.25 -20.53
CA HIS A 143 13.36 16.46 -20.87
C HIS A 143 12.46 16.23 -19.64
N SER A 144 11.84 17.32 -19.16
CA SER A 144 10.89 17.23 -18.06
C SER A 144 9.71 16.40 -18.53
N LYS A 145 9.53 15.22 -17.92
CA LYS A 145 8.38 14.36 -18.21
C LYS A 145 7.11 15.17 -17.99
N LYS A 146 6.25 15.28 -19.03
CA LYS A 146 4.98 15.98 -18.93
C LYS A 146 4.18 15.43 -17.74
N LYS A 147 3.82 16.32 -16.82
CA LYS A 147 3.02 15.99 -15.65
C LYS A 147 1.59 15.71 -16.14
N GLY A 148 1.18 14.44 -16.15
CA GLY A 148 -0.18 14.06 -16.52
C GLY A 148 -1.19 14.64 -15.51
N TYR A 149 -2.34 15.11 -16.01
CA TYR A 149 -3.46 15.56 -15.19
C TYR A 149 -4.56 14.50 -15.17
N VAL A 150 -5.22 14.36 -14.02
CA VAL A 150 -6.38 13.46 -13.86
C VAL A 150 -7.59 14.15 -14.47
N THR A 151 -8.36 13.43 -15.28
CA THR A 151 -9.60 13.97 -15.85
C THR A 151 -10.69 14.08 -14.79
N ASN A 152 -11.56 15.09 -14.91
CA ASN A 152 -12.68 15.29 -13.98
C ASN A 152 -13.59 14.06 -13.86
N GLN A 153 -13.72 13.29 -14.95
CA GLN A 153 -14.51 12.05 -14.96
C GLN A 153 -13.84 10.96 -14.12
N LEU A 154 -12.52 10.78 -14.26
CA LEU A 154 -11.77 9.83 -13.45
C LEU A 154 -11.78 10.24 -11.97
N GLN A 155 -11.66 11.55 -11.70
CA GLN A 155 -11.76 12.08 -10.34
C GLN A 155 -13.12 11.78 -9.70
N LYS A 156 -14.23 12.04 -10.41
CA LYS A 156 -15.59 11.73 -9.91
C LYS A 156 -15.80 10.24 -9.67
N SER A 157 -15.30 9.39 -10.57
CA SER A 157 -15.37 7.93 -10.38
C SER A 157 -14.59 7.47 -9.15
N ILE A 158 -13.40 8.02 -8.90
CA ILE A 158 -12.60 7.73 -7.69
C ILE A 158 -13.31 8.23 -6.43
N GLU A 159 -13.86 9.44 -6.45
CA GLU A 159 -14.61 10.01 -5.33
C GLU A 159 -15.84 9.17 -4.97
N ASN A 160 -16.57 8.68 -5.97
CA ASN A 160 -17.73 7.80 -5.76
C ASN A 160 -17.32 6.46 -5.16
N LEU A 161 -16.22 5.87 -5.62
CA LEU A 161 -15.68 4.63 -5.04
C LEU A 161 -15.24 4.84 -3.59
N CYS A 162 -14.54 5.93 -3.27
CA CYS A 162 -14.12 6.25 -1.91
C CYS A 162 -15.31 6.51 -0.97
N LYS A 163 -16.37 7.18 -1.44
CA LYS A 163 -17.59 7.38 -0.66
C LYS A 163 -18.27 6.04 -0.34
N ASN A 164 -18.30 5.11 -1.29
CA ASN A 164 -18.85 3.77 -1.04
C ASN A 164 -18.03 2.99 -0.01
N VAL A 165 -16.69 3.09 -0.06
CA VAL A 165 -15.80 2.48 0.96
C VAL A 165 -16.00 3.12 2.34
N GLN A 166 -16.18 4.43 2.42
CA GLN A 166 -16.48 5.13 3.68
C GLN A 166 -17.86 4.77 4.23
N ILE A 167 -18.87 4.61 3.37
CA ILE A 167 -20.23 4.16 3.76
C ILE A 167 -20.17 2.74 4.32
N LEU A 168 -19.38 1.86 3.71
CA LEU A 168 -19.12 0.52 4.25
C LEU A 168 -18.44 0.62 5.62
N HIS A 169 -17.34 1.37 5.74
CA HIS A 169 -16.63 1.56 7.01
C HIS A 169 -17.51 2.17 8.12
N MET A 170 -18.41 3.09 7.79
CA MET A 170 -19.36 3.70 8.74
C MET A 170 -20.49 2.74 9.13
N LYS A 171 -20.98 1.90 8.21
CA LYS A 171 -21.91 0.81 8.55
C LYS A 171 -21.27 -0.18 9.53
N TYR A 172 -19.99 -0.52 9.34
CA TYR A 172 -19.26 -1.39 10.25
C TYR A 172 -19.06 -0.77 11.64
N PHE A 173 -18.88 0.55 11.72
CA PHE A 173 -18.75 1.25 13.00
C PHE A 173 -20.05 1.28 13.81
N LEU A 174 -21.21 1.36 13.15
CA LEU A 174 -22.53 1.40 13.80
C LEU A 174 -23.07 0.03 14.23
N LEU A 175 -22.49 -1.07 13.76
CA LEU A 175 -22.90 -2.45 14.11
C LEU A 175 -22.19 -3.02 15.36
N ILE A 176 -21.28 -2.26 15.98
CA ILE A 176 -20.46 -2.69 17.14
C ILE A 176 -20.96 -2.09 18.48
N HIS A 177 -22.06 -1.33 18.48
CA HIS A 177 -22.74 -0.84 19.69
C HIS A 177 -24.20 -1.27 19.72
#